data_AF-J2Z4F7-F1
#
_entry.id   AF-J2Z4F7-F1
#
_cell.length_a   1.000
_cell.length_b   1.000
_cell.length_c   1.000
_cell.angle_alpha   90.00
_cell.angle_beta   90.00
_cell.angle_gamma   90.00
#
_symmetry.space_group_name_H-M   'P 1'
#
loop_
_entity.id
_entity.type
_entity.pdbx_description
1 polymer ?
#
loop_
_entity_poly.entity_id
_entity_poly.type
_entity_poly.pdbx_seq_one_letter_code
_entity_poly.pdbx_strand_id
1 'polypeptide(L)'
;MKTNREQVVVEHFHYDRVAPDTAPKTDVQVNINEVTATGDGADEIMARGKIFQFAVPFEVVLEGFAVSGQITQIIQILDFNGTPDDLAAADMQRLSRPLVEYIETLTYQVTAVALDQGVQLDFHAEDDDDSEPFEKITPDDN
;
A
#
# COMPACT_ATOMS: atom_id res chain seq x y z
N MET A 1 -1.30 -5.32 -18.73
CA MET A 1 -0.83 -6.60 -18.14
C MET A 1 -1.99 -7.40 -17.56
N LYS A 2 -2.06 -8.72 -17.83
CA LYS A 2 -3.09 -9.63 -17.28
C LYS A 2 -2.61 -10.28 -15.99
N THR A 3 -3.49 -10.38 -15.01
CA THR A 3 -3.15 -10.89 -13.67
C THR A 3 -4.29 -11.72 -13.08
N ASN A 4 -3.97 -12.81 -12.39
CA ASN A 4 -4.89 -13.46 -11.46
C ASN A 4 -4.52 -13.00 -10.05
N ARG A 5 -5.51 -12.59 -9.26
CA ARG A 5 -5.30 -12.05 -7.92
C ARG A 5 -6.04 -12.92 -6.92
N GLU A 6 -5.34 -13.35 -5.88
CA GLU A 6 -5.98 -13.94 -4.71
C GLU A 6 -6.60 -12.84 -3.83
N GLN A 7 -7.36 -13.27 -2.83
CA GLN A 7 -7.93 -12.34 -1.85
C GLN A 7 -6.83 -11.58 -1.11
N VAL A 8 -7.11 -10.33 -0.76
CA VAL A 8 -6.25 -9.54 0.14
C VAL A 8 -6.34 -10.15 1.54
N VAL A 9 -5.19 -10.36 2.16
CA VAL A 9 -5.08 -10.90 3.53
C VAL A 9 -4.54 -9.80 4.44
N VAL A 10 -5.26 -9.52 5.51
CA VAL A 10 -4.78 -8.65 6.58
C VAL A 10 -4.09 -9.56 7.59
N GLU A 11 -2.75 -9.58 7.58
CA GLU A 11 -1.97 -10.42 8.49
C GLU A 11 -2.14 -9.95 9.94
N HIS A 12 -2.06 -8.63 10.12
CA HIS A 12 -2.37 -7.96 11.38
C HIS A 12 -2.63 -6.47 11.10
N PHE A 13 -3.54 -5.89 11.89
CA PHE A 13 -3.87 -4.47 11.89
C PHE A 13 -4.02 -4.04 13.34
N HIS A 14 -3.17 -3.14 13.80
CA HIS A 14 -3.16 -2.60 15.14
C HIS A 14 -3.59 -1.14 15.11
N TYR A 15 -4.40 -0.76 16.09
CA TYR A 15 -4.79 0.60 16.36
C TYR A 15 -4.46 0.91 17.82
N ASP A 16 -3.72 1.99 18.04
CA ASP A 16 -3.25 2.38 19.36
C ASP A 16 -3.48 3.88 19.58
N ARG A 17 -3.89 4.25 20.79
CA ARG A 17 -3.93 5.67 21.20
C ARG A 17 -2.50 6.12 21.52
N VAL A 18 -2.11 7.27 20.98
CA VAL A 18 -0.81 7.88 21.26
C VAL A 18 -0.96 9.20 21.99
N ALA A 19 0.12 9.68 22.61
CA ALA A 19 0.13 10.96 23.27
C ALA A 19 -0.02 12.09 22.24
N PRO A 20 -0.70 13.21 22.56
CA PRO A 20 -0.94 14.30 21.60
C PRO A 20 0.34 14.95 21.03
N ASP A 21 1.46 14.84 21.73
CA ASP A 21 2.77 15.36 21.35
C ASP A 21 3.63 14.35 20.57
N THR A 22 3.08 13.18 20.25
CA THR A 22 3.79 12.18 19.43
C THR A 22 3.99 12.74 18.03
N ALA A 23 5.23 12.74 17.55
CA ALA A 23 5.57 13.24 16.22
C ALA A 23 4.84 12.42 15.13
N PRO A 24 4.20 13.07 14.14
CA PRO A 24 3.63 12.39 12.99
C PRO A 24 4.70 11.57 12.26
N LYS A 25 4.32 10.37 11.83
CA LYS A 25 5.19 9.46 11.09
C LYS A 25 4.33 8.73 10.07
N THR A 26 4.82 8.64 8.85
CA THR A 26 4.21 7.81 7.81
C THR A 26 5.30 6.94 7.21
N ASP A 27 5.15 5.63 7.36
CA ASP A 27 6.05 4.65 6.79
C ASP A 27 5.19 3.55 6.16
N VAL A 28 5.14 3.53 4.82
CA VAL A 28 4.39 2.54 4.05
C VAL A 28 5.31 2.05 2.94
N GLN A 29 5.63 0.77 2.98
CA GLN A 29 6.60 0.18 2.06
C GLN A 29 5.93 -0.92 1.26
N VAL A 30 6.19 -0.98 -0.05
CA VAL A 30 5.71 -2.07 -0.89
C VAL A 30 6.85 -3.05 -1.11
N ASN A 31 6.71 -4.25 -0.56
CA ASN A 31 7.65 -5.34 -0.73
C ASN A 31 7.07 -6.38 -1.68
N ILE A 32 7.90 -6.91 -2.58
CA ILE A 32 7.50 -7.92 -3.57
C ILE A 32 8.45 -9.12 -3.45
N ASN A 33 7.88 -10.30 -3.23
CA ASN A 33 8.64 -11.55 -3.17
C ASN A 33 8.11 -12.52 -4.23
N GLU A 34 9.01 -13.13 -5.01
CA GLU A 34 8.61 -14.24 -5.89
C GLU A 34 8.27 -15.47 -5.04
N VAL A 35 7.15 -16.13 -5.35
CA VAL A 35 6.72 -17.36 -4.68
C VAL A 35 6.47 -18.46 -5.71
N THR A 36 6.57 -19.70 -5.26
CA THR A 36 6.34 -20.88 -6.10
C THR A 36 5.03 -21.56 -5.71
N ALA A 37 4.26 -21.97 -6.71
CA ALA A 37 3.11 -22.84 -6.46
C ALA A 37 3.61 -24.20 -5.96
N THR A 38 2.88 -24.79 -5.01
CA THR A 38 3.16 -26.12 -4.47
C THR A 38 1.89 -26.98 -4.52
N GLY A 39 2.04 -28.30 -4.61
CA GLY A 39 0.93 -29.25 -4.70
C GLY A 39 0.52 -29.63 -6.12
N ASP A 40 -0.60 -30.33 -6.24
CA ASP A 40 -1.11 -30.84 -7.52
C ASP A 40 -1.50 -29.67 -8.45
N GLY A 41 -1.02 -29.71 -9.70
CA GLY A 41 -1.25 -28.65 -10.68
C GLY A 41 -0.28 -27.46 -10.59
N ALA A 42 0.72 -27.51 -9.70
CA ALA A 42 1.74 -26.45 -9.59
C ALA A 42 2.44 -26.17 -10.93
N ASP A 43 2.81 -27.21 -11.68
CA ASP A 43 3.48 -27.06 -12.99
C ASP A 43 2.60 -26.31 -14.00
N GLU A 44 1.30 -26.61 -14.05
CA GLU A 44 0.35 -25.92 -14.94
C GLU A 44 0.14 -24.47 -14.52
N ILE A 45 0.10 -24.19 -13.21
CA ILE A 45 0.01 -22.83 -12.69
C ILE A 45 1.27 -22.06 -13.08
N MET A 46 2.45 -22.60 -12.80
CA MET A 46 3.74 -21.94 -13.07
C MET A 46 4.00 -21.77 -14.58
N ALA A 47 3.46 -22.65 -15.43
CA ALA A 47 3.54 -22.53 -16.89
C ALA A 47 2.75 -21.33 -17.45
N ARG A 48 1.75 -20.82 -16.71
CA ARG A 48 0.92 -19.67 -17.14
C ARG A 48 1.55 -18.31 -16.79
N GLY A 49 2.58 -18.29 -15.94
CA GLY A 49 3.29 -17.08 -15.54
C GLY A 49 3.76 -17.11 -14.09
N LYS A 50 4.48 -16.07 -13.70
CA LYS A 50 5.10 -15.93 -12.37
C LYS A 50 4.12 -15.50 -11.30
N ILE A 51 4.37 -15.96 -10.07
CA ILE A 51 3.57 -15.62 -8.90
C ILE A 51 4.42 -14.78 -7.95
N PHE A 52 3.83 -13.68 -7.49
CA PHE A 52 4.44 -12.77 -6.54
C PHE A 52 3.54 -12.58 -5.34
N GLN A 53 4.14 -12.51 -4.16
CA GLN A 53 3.49 -12.04 -2.96
C GLN A 53 3.85 -10.57 -2.76
N PHE A 54 2.85 -9.72 -2.85
CA PHE A 54 2.92 -8.32 -2.44
C PHE A 54 2.69 -8.26 -0.94
N ALA A 55 3.53 -7.53 -0.22
CA ALA A 55 3.42 -7.30 1.20
C ALA A 55 3.62 -5.81 1.48
N VAL A 56 2.66 -5.21 2.19
CA VAL A 56 2.70 -3.80 2.58
C VAL A 56 2.72 -3.73 4.10
N PRO A 57 3.91 -3.74 4.73
CA PRO A 57 4.05 -3.28 6.10
C PRO A 57 3.80 -1.77 6.15
N PHE A 58 3.10 -1.34 7.20
CA PHE A 58 2.78 0.07 7.40
C PHE A 58 2.86 0.46 8.88
N GLU A 59 3.25 1.70 9.11
CA GLU A 59 3.20 2.41 10.39
C GLU A 59 2.83 3.87 10.13
N VAL A 60 1.67 4.29 10.62
CA VAL A 60 1.15 5.65 10.45
C VAL A 60 0.77 6.19 11.82
N VAL A 61 1.42 7.29 12.21
CA VAL A 61 1.18 8.02 13.45
C VAL A 61 0.56 9.36 13.09
N LEU A 62 -0.65 9.59 13.59
CA LEU A 62 -1.40 10.83 13.45
C LEU A 62 -1.71 11.41 14.83
N GLU A 63 -2.35 12.58 14.86
CA GLU A 63 -2.72 13.21 16.12
C GLU A 63 -3.69 12.32 16.92
N GLY A 64 -3.21 11.82 18.05
CA GLY A 64 -4.00 11.05 19.02
C GLY A 64 -4.15 9.55 18.71
N PHE A 65 -3.68 9.04 17.58
CA PHE A 65 -3.62 7.59 17.35
C PHE A 65 -2.51 7.17 16.39
N ALA A 66 -2.16 5.89 16.42
CA ALA A 66 -1.32 5.24 15.44
C ALA A 66 -2.01 3.99 14.90
N VAL A 67 -1.77 3.69 13.62
CA VAL A 67 -2.11 2.41 13.00
C VAL A 67 -0.85 1.75 12.48
N SER A 68 -0.72 0.45 12.69
CA SER A 68 0.41 -0.32 12.16
C SER A 68 -0.03 -1.72 11.75
N GLY A 69 0.69 -2.35 10.85
CA GLY A 69 0.39 -3.72 10.46
C GLY A 69 1.05 -4.18 9.19
N GLN A 70 0.50 -5.25 8.63
CA GLN A 70 0.92 -5.80 7.36
C GLN A 70 -0.28 -6.37 6.59
N ILE A 71 -0.39 -5.99 5.32
CA ILE A 71 -1.37 -6.53 4.38
C ILE A 71 -0.63 -7.23 3.23
N THR A 72 -1.12 -8.40 2.83
CA THR A 72 -0.52 -9.20 1.77
C THR A 72 -1.52 -9.54 0.67
N GLN A 73 -1.02 -9.78 -0.53
CA GLN A 73 -1.81 -10.33 -1.64
C GLN A 73 -0.91 -11.16 -2.56
N ILE A 74 -1.39 -12.35 -2.92
CA ILE A 74 -0.75 -13.17 -3.96
C ILE A 74 -1.30 -12.76 -5.33
N ILE A 75 -0.40 -12.44 -6.25
CA ILE A 75 -0.72 -12.05 -7.62
C ILE A 75 0.09 -12.90 -8.59
N GLN A 76 -0.60 -13.62 -9.46
CA GLN A 76 0.01 -14.25 -10.62
C GLN A 76 -0.02 -13.29 -11.81
N ILE A 77 1.14 -13.00 -12.38
CA ILE A 77 1.29 -12.20 -13.60
C ILE A 77 1.42 -13.16 -14.78
N LEU A 78 0.41 -13.14 -15.66
CA LEU A 78 0.33 -14.06 -16.80
C LEU A 78 1.29 -13.64 -17.90
N ASP A 79 1.88 -14.64 -18.57
CA ASP A 79 2.85 -14.45 -19.67
C ASP A 79 4.10 -13.62 -19.29
N PHE A 80 4.40 -13.49 -17.99
CA PHE A 80 5.57 -12.79 -17.47
C PHE A 80 6.61 -13.78 -16.95
N ASN A 81 7.87 -13.60 -17.35
CA ASN A 81 9.00 -14.48 -17.02
C ASN A 81 10.18 -13.75 -16.36
N GLY A 82 10.06 -12.45 -16.07
CA GLY A 82 11.09 -11.63 -15.45
C GLY A 82 11.11 -11.74 -13.92
N THR A 83 11.92 -10.88 -13.29
CA THR A 83 11.99 -10.67 -11.83
C THR A 83 11.10 -9.48 -11.42
N PRO A 84 10.88 -9.25 -10.12
CA PRO A 84 10.15 -8.05 -9.66
C PRO A 84 10.74 -6.74 -10.20
N ASP A 85 12.07 -6.65 -10.34
CA ASP A 85 12.77 -5.45 -10.82
C ASP A 85 12.51 -5.16 -12.31
N ASP A 86 12.03 -6.16 -13.07
CA ASP A 86 11.64 -5.99 -14.48
C ASP A 86 10.23 -5.38 -14.62
N LEU A 87 9.49 -5.19 -13.51
CA LEU A 87 8.18 -4.54 -13.53
C LEU A 87 8.32 -3.03 -13.63
N ALA A 88 7.60 -2.41 -14.57
CA ALA A 88 7.52 -0.96 -14.65
C ALA A 88 6.92 -0.38 -13.36
N ALA A 89 7.41 0.79 -12.92
CA ALA A 89 6.90 1.47 -11.72
C ALA A 89 5.37 1.66 -11.73
N ALA A 90 4.82 2.05 -12.88
CA ALA A 90 3.37 2.19 -13.07
C ALA A 90 2.60 0.85 -12.89
N ASP A 91 3.18 -0.28 -13.30
CA ASP A 91 2.59 -1.59 -13.05
C ASP A 91 2.71 -1.97 -11.59
N MET A 92 3.85 -1.70 -10.92
CA MET A 92 4.01 -1.93 -9.49
C MET A 92 2.98 -1.14 -8.67
N GLN A 93 2.81 0.14 -8.95
CA GLN A 93 1.81 1.00 -8.31
C GLN A 93 0.38 0.48 -8.53
N ARG A 94 0.05 0.05 -9.76
CA ARG A 94 -1.27 -0.52 -10.09
C ARG A 94 -1.50 -1.88 -9.40
N LEU A 95 -0.44 -2.65 -9.17
CA LEU A 95 -0.53 -3.94 -8.49
C LEU A 95 -0.72 -3.78 -6.98
N SER A 96 0.01 -2.84 -6.36
CA SER A 96 -0.02 -2.59 -4.92
C SER A 96 -1.21 -1.75 -4.45
N ARG A 97 -1.82 -0.93 -5.33
CA ARG A 97 -2.93 -0.03 -4.99
C ARG A 97 -4.04 -0.66 -4.13
N PRO A 98 -4.57 -1.87 -4.42
CA PRO A 98 -5.61 -2.46 -3.60
C PRO A 98 -5.18 -2.72 -2.15
N LEU A 99 -3.90 -3.02 -1.89
CA LEU A 99 -3.40 -3.26 -0.53
C LEU A 99 -3.37 -1.94 0.24
N VAL A 100 -2.96 -0.84 -0.42
CA VAL A 100 -2.95 0.50 0.16
C VAL A 100 -4.38 0.99 0.43
N GLU A 101 -5.32 0.80 -0.50
CA GLU A 101 -6.74 1.13 -0.32
C GLU A 101 -7.37 0.36 0.85
N TYR A 102 -6.92 -0.86 1.12
CA TYR A 102 -7.34 -1.61 2.30
C TYR A 102 -6.87 -0.95 3.60
N ILE A 103 -5.66 -0.38 3.64
CA ILE A 103 -5.15 0.39 4.79
C ILE A 103 -6.02 1.64 5.01
N GLU A 104 -6.31 2.39 3.94
CA GLU A 104 -7.17 3.56 3.98
C GLU A 104 -8.57 3.21 4.51
N THR A 105 -9.17 2.15 3.97
CA THR A 105 -10.51 1.69 4.34
C THR A 105 -10.58 1.23 5.79
N LEU A 106 -9.62 0.41 6.24
CA LEU A 106 -9.58 -0.07 7.63
C LEU A 106 -9.36 1.10 8.59
N THR A 107 -8.46 2.02 8.25
CA THR A 107 -8.22 3.20 9.09
C THR A 107 -9.49 4.04 9.22
N TYR A 108 -10.18 4.34 8.11
CA TYR A 108 -11.42 5.09 8.13
C TYR A 108 -12.49 4.42 9.00
N GLN A 109 -12.70 3.11 8.80
CA GLN A 109 -13.74 2.37 9.53
C GLN A 109 -13.43 2.25 11.03
N VAL A 110 -12.18 1.95 11.39
CA VAL A 110 -11.78 1.80 12.80
C VAL A 110 -11.85 3.15 13.51
N THR A 111 -11.36 4.22 12.90
CA THR A 111 -11.41 5.57 13.49
C THR A 111 -12.84 6.10 13.57
N ALA A 112 -13.70 5.83 12.60
CA ALA A 112 -15.12 6.19 12.65
C ALA A 112 -15.82 5.61 13.89
N VAL A 113 -15.45 4.40 14.31
CA VAL A 113 -16.01 3.77 15.51
C VAL A 113 -15.27 4.19 16.78
N ALA A 114 -13.93 4.25 16.74
CA ALA A 114 -13.10 4.50 17.92
C ALA A 114 -13.07 5.97 18.36
N LEU A 115 -13.22 6.91 17.42
CA LEU A 115 -13.13 8.35 17.62
C LEU A 115 -14.44 9.09 17.34
N ASP A 116 -15.49 8.38 16.90
CA ASP A 116 -16.73 8.97 16.37
C ASP A 116 -16.48 9.90 15.16
N GLN A 117 -15.33 9.73 14.51
CA GLN A 117 -14.91 10.50 13.33
C GLN A 117 -13.99 9.64 12.45
N GLY A 118 -14.41 9.39 11.21
CA GLY A 118 -13.61 8.64 10.23
C GLY A 118 -12.46 9.49 9.70
N VAL A 119 -11.23 8.99 9.82
CA VAL A 119 -10.03 9.61 9.29
C VAL A 119 -9.71 8.95 7.94
N GLN A 120 -9.77 9.76 6.88
CA GLN A 120 -9.38 9.32 5.54
C GLN A 120 -7.87 9.51 5.38
N LEU A 121 -7.17 8.42 5.07
CA LEU A 121 -5.79 8.49 4.58
C LEU A 121 -5.82 8.62 3.06
N ASP A 122 -4.85 9.35 2.51
CA ASP A 122 -4.63 9.47 1.07
C ASP A 122 -3.15 9.25 0.79
N PHE A 123 -2.81 8.09 0.25
CA PHE A 123 -1.43 7.75 -0.07
C PHE A 123 -1.14 8.03 -1.54
N HIS A 124 -0.15 8.90 -1.76
CA HIS A 124 0.42 9.17 -3.08
C HIS A 124 1.81 8.53 -3.18
N ALA A 125 2.17 8.07 -4.37
CA ALA A 125 3.53 7.64 -4.63
C ALA A 125 4.44 8.88 -4.68
N GLU A 126 5.65 8.79 -4.12
CA GLU A 126 6.61 9.90 -4.05
C GLU A 126 7.12 10.41 -5.42
N ASP A 127 6.63 9.85 -6.54
CA ASP A 127 6.92 10.32 -7.89
C ASP A 127 6.01 11.48 -8.36
N ASP A 128 4.99 11.86 -7.58
CA ASP A 128 4.21 13.09 -7.80
C ASP A 128 4.94 14.31 -7.18
N ASP A 129 6.15 14.61 -7.64
CA ASP A 129 6.79 15.92 -7.40
C ASP A 129 6.24 16.98 -8.37
N ASP A 130 4.91 17.11 -8.41
CA ASP A 130 4.22 18.32 -8.87
C ASP A 130 4.02 19.27 -7.67
N SER A 131 5.06 19.42 -6.84
CA SER A 131 5.17 20.53 -5.93
C SER A 131 5.57 21.79 -6.72
N GLU A 132 4.63 22.33 -7.50
CA GLU A 132 4.71 23.71 -7.98
C GLU A 132 5.03 24.59 -6.76
N PRO A 133 6.20 25.27 -6.72
CA PRO A 133 6.54 26.09 -5.58
C PRO A 133 5.50 27.21 -5.50
N PHE A 134 4.78 27.29 -4.37
CA PHE A 134 3.86 28.39 -4.09
C PHE A 134 4.53 29.72 -4.40
N GLU A 135 4.09 30.37 -5.48
CA GLU A 135 4.54 31.71 -5.83
C GLU A 135 4.08 32.63 -4.69
N LYS A 136 5.05 33.10 -3.91
CA LYS A 136 4.81 33.99 -2.79
C LYS A 136 4.36 35.34 -3.36
N ILE A 137 3.05 35.57 -3.43
CA ILE A 137 2.51 36.90 -3.71
C ILE A 137 2.89 37.79 -2.52
N THR A 138 3.93 38.60 -2.69
CA THR A 138 4.20 39.71 -1.78
C THR A 138 3.21 40.83 -2.09
N PRO A 139 2.41 41.29 -1.12
CA PRO A 139 1.59 42.47 -1.31
C PRO A 139 2.50 43.68 -1.09
N ASP A 140 3.21 44.10 -2.14
CA ASP A 140 3.75 45.45 -2.28
C ASP A 140 4.33 45.59 -3.69
N ASP A 141 3.47 45.95 -4.64
CA ASP A 141 3.85 46.75 -5.81
C ASP A 141 2.61 47.55 -6.28
N ASN A 142 2.50 48.74 -5.70
CA ASN A 142 1.92 50.00 -6.19
C ASN A 142 0.80 50.00 -7.24
#